data_AF-A0A661X0K9-F1
#
_entry.id   AF-A0A661X0K9-F1
#
_cell.length_a   1.000
_cell.length_b   1.000
_cell.length_c   1.000
_cell.angle_alpha   90.00
_cell.angle_beta   90.00
_cell.angle_gamma   90.00
#
_symmetry.space_group_name_H-M   'P 1'
#
loop_
_entity.id
_entity.type
_entity.pdbx_description
1 polymer ?
#
loop_
_entity_poly.entity_id
_entity_poly.type
_entity_poly.pdbx_seq_one_letter_code
_entity_poly.pdbx_strand_id
1 'polypeptide(L)'
;MKKISFLILSIFFIGLLNVNSFAKVKSNAKIKKPNLIVQKEAAIKEMTDEIFAIDSKIEGEVGQIINYLSSVKDSAESHTKVAVIKEKAILALANSVADYKRERAKRMNELSKRYPNLSRDILKKQIGIADERINKRIKQIVDITSSLTQNQNVKKYDKYWTRQRRSGRRAKVKSGKKISKEYKQNRSVTAKSNALKDKVIKGLNDEIDTLEAKNVSLNTKIQTERSKEIKEQYKKEIEANKVTIEKRKQQIADAEAQTAVSTTPLQYNDAKELEKQITDMVLDIEDQEAKMKQLIYKRNMALKKLATYKKAAGKK
;
A
#
# COMPACT_ATOMS: atom_id res chain seq x y z
N MET A 1 7.27 -21.91 11.53
CA MET A 1 6.31 -20.88 11.08
C MET A 1 6.60 -20.60 9.61
N LYS A 2 5.67 -20.91 8.70
CA LYS A 2 5.80 -20.53 7.29
C LYS A 2 5.92 -18.99 7.25
N LYS A 3 6.91 -18.46 6.52
CA LYS A 3 7.02 -17.01 6.31
C LYS A 3 5.74 -16.60 5.59
N ILE A 4 4.87 -15.85 6.25
CA ILE A 4 3.76 -15.16 5.59
C ILE A 4 4.43 -14.12 4.70
N SER A 5 4.67 -14.51 3.45
CA SER A 5 5.29 -13.65 2.47
C SER A 5 4.17 -12.77 1.93
N PHE A 6 3.95 -11.62 2.54
CA PHE A 6 3.10 -10.56 2.00
C PHE A 6 3.71 -10.04 0.69
N LEU A 7 3.54 -10.81 -0.37
CA LEU A 7 3.85 -10.40 -1.74
C LEU A 7 2.55 -9.87 -2.34
N ILE A 8 2.14 -8.69 -1.88
CA ILE A 8 1.14 -7.87 -2.57
C ILE A 8 1.85 -7.36 -3.83
N LEU A 9 1.89 -8.20 -4.85
CA LEU A 9 2.53 -7.91 -6.12
C LEU A 9 1.62 -6.91 -6.83
N SER A 10 2.10 -5.69 -7.09
CA SER A 10 1.28 -4.72 -7.85
C SER A 10 1.04 -5.25 -9.28
N ILE A 11 -0.10 -5.90 -9.51
CA ILE A 11 -0.42 -6.48 -10.81
C ILE A 11 -1.31 -5.51 -11.57
N PHE A 12 -0.65 -4.76 -12.47
CA PHE A 12 -1.19 -4.26 -13.74
C PHE A 12 -2.66 -3.80 -13.78
N PHE A 13 -3.01 -2.80 -12.96
CA PHE A 13 -4.26 -2.01 -13.07
C PHE A 13 -4.38 -1.20 -14.39
N ILE A 14 -3.35 -1.25 -15.23
CA ILE A 14 -3.01 -0.10 -16.06
C ILE A 14 -3.20 -0.40 -17.55
N GLY A 15 -3.14 -1.66 -18.00
CA GLY A 15 -3.48 -2.03 -19.39
C GLY A 15 -4.95 -1.87 -19.78
N LEU A 16 -5.85 -1.48 -18.86
CA LEU A 16 -7.31 -1.55 -18.99
C LEU A 16 -7.95 -0.40 -19.79
N LEU A 17 -7.27 0.73 -19.96
CA LEU A 17 -7.87 1.97 -20.49
C LEU A 17 -8.09 2.03 -22.01
N ASN A 18 -7.92 0.94 -22.74
CA ASN A 18 -7.91 0.95 -24.21
C ASN A 18 -9.27 0.68 -24.88
N VAL A 19 -10.40 0.86 -24.17
CA VAL A 19 -11.74 0.47 -24.69
C VAL A 19 -12.68 1.65 -24.99
N ASN A 20 -12.36 2.89 -24.58
CA ASN A 20 -13.32 4.00 -24.67
C ASN A 20 -13.34 4.80 -25.99
N SER A 21 -12.64 4.40 -27.05
CA SER A 21 -12.64 5.13 -28.34
C SER A 21 -13.48 4.49 -29.45
N PHE A 22 -14.42 3.60 -29.15
CA PHE A 22 -15.25 2.93 -30.17
C PHE A 22 -16.61 3.61 -30.33
N ALA A 23 -16.61 4.77 -31.01
CA ALA A 23 -17.83 5.42 -31.46
C ALA A 23 -18.41 4.72 -32.72
N LYS A 24 -19.73 4.59 -32.73
CA LYS A 24 -20.61 3.93 -33.73
C LYS A 24 -20.12 4.05 -35.18
N VAL A 25 -19.65 2.93 -35.75
CA VAL A 25 -19.55 2.76 -37.21
C VAL A 25 -20.87 2.19 -37.72
N LYS A 26 -21.67 3.01 -38.42
CA LYS A 26 -22.84 2.55 -39.19
C LYS A 26 -22.34 1.63 -40.31
N SER A 27 -22.59 0.33 -40.20
CA SER A 27 -22.22 -0.64 -41.23
C SER A 27 -23.40 -0.97 -42.14
N ASN A 28 -23.38 -0.43 -43.36
CA ASN A 28 -24.10 -1.01 -44.48
C ASN A 28 -23.12 -1.91 -45.25
N ALA A 29 -23.15 -3.21 -45.00
CA ALA A 29 -22.75 -4.27 -45.94
C ALA A 29 -22.95 -5.66 -45.33
N LYS A 30 -23.60 -6.56 -46.09
CA LYS A 30 -23.76 -7.99 -45.82
C LYS A 30 -22.38 -8.66 -45.70
N ILE A 31 -21.90 -8.88 -44.47
CA ILE A 31 -20.79 -9.79 -44.17
C ILE A 31 -21.18 -10.51 -42.87
N LYS A 32 -20.96 -11.83 -42.74
CA LYS A 32 -21.13 -12.57 -41.48
C LYS A 32 -20.04 -12.25 -40.41
N LYS A 33 -19.03 -11.43 -40.74
CA LYS A 33 -17.85 -11.07 -39.92
C LYS A 33 -17.97 -9.88 -38.94
N PRO A 34 -18.86 -8.87 -39.09
CA PRO A 34 -18.95 -7.74 -38.16
C PRO A 34 -19.51 -8.18 -36.80
N ASN A 35 -20.41 -9.17 -36.77
CA ASN A 35 -20.93 -9.73 -35.52
C ASN A 35 -19.82 -10.37 -34.67
N LEU A 36 -18.82 -11.02 -35.27
CA LEU A 36 -17.72 -11.63 -34.53
C LEU A 36 -16.80 -10.58 -33.90
N ILE A 37 -16.49 -9.49 -34.62
CA ILE A 37 -15.66 -8.39 -34.08
C ILE A 37 -16.38 -7.76 -32.87
N VAL A 38 -17.67 -7.47 -32.99
CA VAL A 38 -18.49 -6.90 -31.91
C VAL A 38 -18.55 -7.85 -30.71
N GLN A 39 -18.75 -9.16 -30.93
CA GLN A 39 -18.74 -10.15 -29.86
C GLN A 39 -17.38 -10.23 -29.14
N LYS A 40 -16.27 -10.16 -29.88
CA LYS A 40 -14.92 -10.18 -29.29
C LYS A 40 -14.63 -8.90 -28.49
N GLU A 41 -15.08 -7.75 -28.98
CA GLU A 41 -14.99 -6.48 -28.26
C GLU A 41 -15.81 -6.50 -26.96
N ALA A 42 -17.05 -7.04 -27.01
CA ALA A 42 -17.89 -7.21 -25.84
C ALA A 42 -17.24 -8.13 -24.78
N ALA A 43 -16.68 -9.27 -25.20
CA ALA A 43 -15.98 -10.19 -24.29
C ALA A 43 -14.72 -9.54 -23.65
N ILE A 44 -13.97 -8.75 -24.41
CA ILE A 44 -12.81 -8.01 -23.88
C ILE A 44 -13.26 -6.97 -22.85
N LYS A 45 -14.39 -6.29 -23.11
CA LYS A 45 -14.97 -5.33 -22.16
C LYS A 45 -15.41 -6.02 -20.88
N GLU A 46 -16.12 -7.14 -20.97
CA GLU A 46 -16.54 -7.94 -19.81
C GLU A 46 -15.34 -8.37 -18.95
N MET A 47 -14.28 -8.90 -19.57
CA MET A 47 -13.04 -9.22 -18.85
C MET A 47 -12.40 -7.98 -18.20
N THR A 48 -12.50 -6.82 -18.85
CA THR A 48 -11.98 -5.55 -18.32
C THR A 48 -12.75 -5.13 -17.08
N ASP A 49 -14.08 -5.21 -17.13
CA ASP A 49 -14.98 -4.87 -16.02
C ASP A 49 -14.79 -5.85 -14.84
N GLU A 50 -14.60 -7.15 -15.11
CA GLU A 50 -14.30 -8.15 -14.08
C GLU A 50 -12.96 -7.87 -13.38
N ILE A 51 -11.93 -7.47 -14.14
CA ILE A 51 -10.63 -7.09 -13.56
C ILE A 51 -10.79 -5.89 -12.61
N PHE A 52 -11.57 -4.87 -13.01
CA PHE A 52 -11.82 -3.71 -12.14
C PHE A 52 -12.60 -4.05 -10.88
N ALA A 53 -13.56 -4.98 -10.98
CA ALA A 53 -14.31 -5.45 -9.83
C ALA A 53 -13.39 -6.18 -8.83
N ILE A 54 -12.48 -7.05 -9.32
CA ILE A 54 -11.51 -7.75 -8.47
C ILE A 54 -10.55 -6.76 -7.80
N ASP A 55 -9.99 -5.80 -8.53
CA ASP A 55 -9.11 -4.78 -7.94
C ASP A 55 -9.82 -3.98 -6.83
N SER A 56 -11.05 -3.54 -7.09
CA SER A 56 -11.84 -2.80 -6.11
C SER A 56 -12.11 -3.63 -4.86
N LYS A 57 -12.34 -4.94 -5.02
CA LYS A 57 -12.54 -5.87 -3.91
C LYS A 57 -11.27 -6.01 -3.06
N ILE A 58 -10.13 -6.27 -3.69
CA ILE A 58 -8.81 -6.34 -3.01
C ILE A 58 -8.56 -5.05 -2.22
N GLU A 59 -8.85 -3.89 -2.81
CA GLU A 59 -8.65 -2.59 -2.17
C GLU A 59 -9.58 -2.32 -0.99
N GLY A 60 -10.79 -2.87 -1.04
CA GLY A 60 -11.73 -2.88 0.07
C GLY A 60 -11.22 -3.76 1.22
N GLU A 61 -10.80 -4.99 0.92
CA GLU A 61 -10.28 -5.95 1.90
C GLU A 61 -9.01 -5.43 2.58
N VAL A 62 -8.06 -4.88 1.82
CA VAL A 62 -6.87 -4.20 2.39
C VAL A 62 -7.32 -3.05 3.29
N GLY A 63 -8.26 -2.22 2.85
CA GLY A 63 -8.79 -1.11 3.65
C GLY A 63 -9.37 -1.57 4.99
N GLN A 64 -10.15 -2.65 4.98
CA GLN A 64 -10.72 -3.24 6.19
C GLN A 64 -9.65 -3.75 7.17
N ILE A 65 -8.63 -4.45 6.67
CA ILE A 65 -7.50 -4.92 7.49
C ILE A 65 -6.81 -3.73 8.16
N ILE A 66 -6.49 -2.68 7.40
CA ILE A 66 -5.79 -1.52 7.94
C ILE A 66 -6.65 -0.79 8.98
N ASN A 67 -7.93 -0.56 8.67
CA ASN A 67 -8.84 0.11 9.59
C ASN A 67 -8.95 -0.67 10.91
N TYR A 68 -9.13 -1.99 10.82
CA TYR A 68 -9.20 -2.83 12.01
C TYR A 68 -7.88 -2.80 12.80
N LEU A 69 -6.73 -2.95 12.15
CA LEU A 69 -5.41 -2.85 12.79
C LEU A 69 -5.22 -1.50 13.49
N SER A 70 -5.59 -0.39 12.84
CA SER A 70 -5.45 0.95 13.43
C SER A 70 -6.33 1.15 14.67
N SER A 71 -7.40 0.37 14.83
CA SER A 71 -8.34 0.46 15.95
C SER A 71 -7.98 -0.40 17.16
N VAL A 72 -6.98 -1.28 17.06
CA VAL A 72 -6.65 -2.24 18.13
C VAL A 72 -5.26 -2.00 18.69
N LYS A 73 -5.02 -2.38 19.95
CA LYS A 73 -3.70 -2.35 20.59
C LYS A 73 -3.40 -3.63 21.38
N ASP A 74 -2.14 -3.79 21.76
CA ASP A 74 -1.74 -4.84 22.68
C ASP A 74 -2.34 -4.60 24.08
N SER A 75 -2.82 -5.68 24.70
CA SER A 75 -3.15 -5.73 26.13
C SER A 75 -1.96 -6.25 26.94
N ALA A 76 -2.11 -6.27 28.27
CA ALA A 76 -1.16 -6.93 29.17
C ALA A 76 -0.91 -8.41 28.77
N GLU A 77 -1.93 -9.10 28.25
CA GLU A 77 -1.87 -10.53 27.92
C GLU A 77 -1.35 -10.82 26.51
N SER A 78 -1.67 -9.97 25.52
CA SER A 78 -1.18 -10.15 24.14
C SER A 78 0.29 -9.75 23.96
N HIS A 79 0.86 -9.07 24.97
CA HIS A 79 2.24 -8.61 25.00
C HIS A 79 2.64 -7.68 23.85
N THR A 80 3.21 -8.24 22.78
CA THR A 80 3.66 -7.47 21.59
C THR A 80 3.11 -8.06 20.30
N LYS A 81 2.10 -8.91 20.38
CA LYS A 81 1.55 -9.61 19.21
C LYS A 81 0.91 -8.66 18.23
N VAL A 82 0.06 -7.74 18.70
CA VAL A 82 -0.61 -6.76 17.84
C VAL A 82 0.43 -5.85 17.19
N ALA A 83 1.43 -5.40 17.94
CA ALA A 83 2.54 -4.62 17.40
C ALA A 83 3.31 -5.36 16.29
N VAL A 84 3.57 -6.67 16.45
CA VAL A 84 4.23 -7.49 15.42
C VAL A 84 3.35 -7.64 14.17
N ILE A 85 2.03 -7.81 14.33
CA ILE A 85 1.10 -7.88 13.19
C ILE A 85 1.09 -6.54 12.43
N LYS A 86 1.04 -5.42 13.16
CA LYS A 86 1.13 -4.07 12.58
C LYS A 86 2.45 -3.84 11.85
N GLU A 87 3.58 -4.27 12.41
CA GLU A 87 4.88 -4.20 11.74
C GLU A 87 4.88 -4.96 10.41
N LYS A 88 4.36 -6.20 10.39
CA LYS A 88 4.21 -6.97 9.14
C LYS A 88 3.34 -6.24 8.12
N ALA A 89 2.22 -5.65 8.55
CA ALA A 89 1.34 -4.88 7.68
C ALA A 89 2.03 -3.64 7.11
N ILE A 90 2.77 -2.87 7.93
CA ILE A 90 3.56 -1.72 7.48
C ILE A 90 4.57 -2.15 6.41
N LEU A 91 5.30 -3.25 6.62
CA LEU A 91 6.26 -3.78 5.66
C LEU A 91 5.58 -4.19 4.34
N ALA A 92 4.42 -4.84 4.40
CA ALA A 92 3.64 -5.20 3.22
C ALA A 92 3.18 -3.97 2.43
N LEU A 93 2.68 -2.93 3.12
CA LEU A 93 2.30 -1.67 2.49
C LEU A 93 3.50 -0.96 1.87
N ALA A 94 4.67 -0.99 2.52
CA ALA A 94 5.90 -0.38 1.99
C ALA A 94 6.39 -1.09 0.72
N ASN A 95 6.31 -2.42 0.68
CA ASN A 95 6.59 -3.19 -0.55
C ASN A 95 5.61 -2.83 -1.67
N SER A 96 4.32 -2.70 -1.35
CA SER A 96 3.29 -2.25 -2.31
C SER A 96 3.60 -0.86 -2.87
N VAL A 97 4.05 0.08 -2.02
CA VAL A 97 4.52 1.41 -2.46
C VAL A 97 5.70 1.31 -3.43
N ALA A 98 6.70 0.47 -3.12
CA ALA A 98 7.87 0.28 -3.97
C ALA A 98 7.48 -0.28 -5.36
N ASP A 99 6.53 -1.22 -5.39
CA ASP A 99 6.01 -1.78 -6.64
C ASP A 99 5.28 -0.72 -7.47
N TYR A 100 4.39 0.06 -6.87
CA TYR A 100 3.72 1.15 -7.57
C TYR A 100 4.69 2.23 -8.06
N LYS A 101 5.73 2.57 -7.29
CA LYS A 101 6.79 3.51 -7.73
C LYS A 101 7.54 2.97 -8.95
N ARG A 102 7.84 1.67 -8.98
CA ARG A 102 8.48 0.99 -10.11
C ARG A 102 7.61 1.05 -11.36
N GLU A 103 6.31 0.78 -11.22
CA GLU A 103 5.37 0.87 -12.34
C GLU A 103 5.20 2.30 -12.82
N ARG A 104 5.05 3.27 -11.92
CA ARG A 104 5.01 4.70 -12.25
C ARG A 104 6.23 5.10 -13.08
N ALA A 105 7.43 4.71 -12.66
CA ALA A 105 8.67 4.99 -13.38
C ALA A 105 8.68 4.38 -14.79
N LYS A 106 8.24 3.11 -14.95
CA LYS A 106 8.09 2.48 -16.27
C LYS A 106 7.14 3.27 -17.18
N ARG A 107 6.00 3.74 -16.67
CA ARG A 107 5.02 4.52 -17.45
C ARG A 107 5.51 5.92 -17.79
N MET A 108 6.23 6.57 -16.87
CA MET A 108 6.86 7.85 -17.14
C MET A 108 7.93 7.72 -18.23
N ASN A 109 8.75 6.66 -18.18
CA ASN A 109 9.73 6.37 -19.23
C ASN A 109 9.04 6.14 -20.59
N GLU A 110 7.94 5.38 -20.61
CA GLU A 110 7.15 5.20 -21.83
C GLU A 110 6.56 6.51 -22.35
N LEU A 111 6.05 7.38 -21.48
CA LEU A 111 5.49 8.69 -21.84
C LEU A 111 6.53 9.62 -22.46
N SER A 112 7.80 9.49 -22.04
CA SER A 112 8.92 10.29 -22.56
C SER A 112 9.36 9.88 -23.97
N LYS A 113 8.95 8.71 -24.47
CA LYS A 113 9.30 8.23 -25.81
C LYS A 113 8.62 9.09 -26.88
N ARG A 114 9.31 9.28 -28.02
CA ARG A 114 8.75 9.95 -29.20
C ARG A 114 7.50 9.23 -29.72
N TYR A 115 7.53 7.91 -29.76
CA TYR A 115 6.44 7.05 -30.21
C TYR A 115 6.10 6.05 -29.08
N PRO A 116 5.25 6.44 -28.12
CA PRO A 116 4.84 5.54 -27.06
C PRO A 116 3.93 4.43 -27.61
N ASN A 117 4.02 3.23 -27.01
CA ASN A 117 3.18 2.09 -27.37
C ASN A 117 1.70 2.29 -27.00
N LEU A 118 1.43 3.21 -26.06
CA LEU A 118 0.10 3.61 -25.62
C LEU A 118 -0.10 5.10 -25.87
N SER A 119 -1.36 5.53 -25.98
CA SER A 119 -1.64 6.95 -26.07
C SER A 119 -1.12 7.68 -24.83
N ARG A 120 -0.62 8.91 -25.02
CA ARG A 120 -0.08 9.74 -23.93
C ARG A 120 -1.12 9.96 -22.82
N ASP A 121 -2.40 10.09 -23.17
CA ASP A 121 -3.48 10.30 -22.20
C ASP A 121 -3.73 9.05 -21.33
N ILE A 122 -3.66 7.86 -21.94
CA ILE A 122 -3.73 6.60 -21.19
C ILE A 122 -2.55 6.51 -20.22
N LEU A 123 -1.33 6.79 -20.67
CA LEU A 123 -0.13 6.77 -19.82
C LEU A 123 -0.22 7.76 -18.66
N LYS A 124 -0.72 8.98 -18.90
CA LYS A 124 -0.95 9.97 -17.83
C LYS A 124 -1.96 9.48 -16.80
N LYS A 125 -3.09 8.92 -17.24
CA LYS A 125 -4.11 8.38 -16.33
C LYS A 125 -3.55 7.22 -15.49
N GLN A 126 -2.75 6.36 -16.11
CA GLN A 126 -2.06 5.27 -15.43
C GLN A 126 -1.07 5.76 -14.35
N ILE A 127 -0.31 6.81 -14.65
CA ILE A 127 0.60 7.45 -13.69
C ILE A 127 -0.20 8.03 -12.52
N GLY A 128 -1.30 8.74 -12.79
CA GLY A 128 -2.17 9.30 -11.76
C GLY A 128 -2.72 8.24 -10.80
N ILE A 129 -3.16 7.09 -11.32
CA ILE A 129 -3.63 5.98 -10.49
C ILE A 129 -2.50 5.42 -9.60
N ALA A 130 -1.29 5.26 -10.16
CA ALA A 130 -0.15 4.82 -9.35
C ALA A 130 0.17 5.82 -8.23
N ASP A 131 0.09 7.12 -8.51
CA ASP A 131 0.28 8.18 -7.52
C ASP A 131 -0.79 8.16 -6.41
N GLU A 132 -2.06 7.95 -6.77
CA GLU A 132 -3.15 7.76 -5.81
C GLU A 132 -2.91 6.55 -4.91
N ARG A 133 -2.51 5.41 -5.48
CA ARG A 133 -2.22 4.18 -4.72
C ARG A 133 -1.02 4.35 -3.79
N ILE A 134 0.07 4.95 -4.26
CA ILE A 134 1.25 5.28 -3.44
C ILE A 134 0.83 6.12 -2.23
N ASN A 135 0.08 7.20 -2.47
CA ASN A 135 -0.36 8.10 -1.41
C ASN A 135 -1.31 7.43 -0.42
N LYS A 136 -2.25 6.61 -0.91
CA LYS A 136 -3.16 5.83 -0.05
C LYS A 136 -2.38 4.89 0.87
N ARG A 137 -1.42 4.12 0.32
CA ARG A 137 -0.62 3.17 1.10
C ARG A 137 0.27 3.86 2.14
N ILE A 138 0.87 4.99 1.80
CA ILE A 138 1.67 5.77 2.76
C ILE A 138 0.80 6.35 3.87
N LYS A 139 -0.39 6.85 3.55
CA LYS A 139 -1.36 7.27 4.57
C LYS A 139 -1.71 6.11 5.52
N GLN A 140 -2.01 4.94 4.98
CA GLN A 140 -2.29 3.73 5.76
C GLN A 140 -1.12 3.33 6.69
N ILE A 141 0.14 3.49 6.23
CA ILE A 141 1.33 3.28 7.07
C ILE A 141 1.36 4.26 8.23
N VAL A 142 1.11 5.54 7.98
CA VAL A 142 1.07 6.60 9.01
C VAL A 142 -0.05 6.33 10.02
N ASP A 143 -1.25 5.94 9.56
CA ASP A 143 -2.40 5.62 10.41
C ASP A 143 -2.07 4.46 11.37
N ILE A 144 -1.47 3.37 10.86
CA ILE A 144 -1.03 2.26 11.71
C ILE A 144 0.07 2.71 12.68
N THR A 145 1.04 3.48 12.21
CA THR A 145 2.15 3.94 13.05
C THR A 145 1.66 4.80 14.21
N SER A 146 0.71 5.69 13.96
CA SER A 146 0.08 6.55 14.98
C SER A 146 -0.71 5.73 16.01
N SER A 147 -1.31 4.62 15.58
CA SER A 147 -2.02 3.71 16.50
C SER A 147 -1.11 2.89 17.42
N LEU A 148 0.22 2.91 17.24
CA LEU A 148 1.18 2.21 18.10
C LEU A 148 1.59 3.04 19.34
N THR A 149 1.57 4.37 19.27
CA THR A 149 2.23 5.26 20.24
C THR A 149 1.45 5.49 21.55
N GLN A 150 0.64 4.54 21.99
CA GLN A 150 -0.19 4.68 23.20
C GLN A 150 0.57 4.32 24.47
N ASN A 151 1.45 5.23 24.91
CA ASN A 151 2.17 5.07 26.16
C ASN A 151 1.21 5.26 27.34
N GLN A 152 1.11 4.24 28.22
CA GLN A 152 0.48 4.41 29.52
C GLN A 152 1.55 4.79 30.55
N ASN A 153 1.23 5.74 31.44
CA ASN A 153 2.10 6.05 32.58
C ASN A 153 1.97 4.95 33.65
N VAL A 154 2.67 3.84 33.44
CA VAL A 154 2.66 2.69 34.34
C VAL A 154 3.68 2.88 35.46
N LYS A 155 3.28 2.54 36.68
CA LYS A 155 4.16 2.60 37.86
C LYS A 155 5.34 1.64 37.70
N LYS A 156 6.56 2.17 37.86
CA LYS A 156 7.82 1.41 37.68
C LYS A 156 8.04 0.31 38.72
N TYR A 157 7.62 0.52 39.97
CA TYR A 157 7.94 -0.38 41.07
C TYR A 157 6.70 -0.88 41.81
N ASP A 158 6.60 -2.19 41.93
CA ASP A 158 5.68 -2.87 42.83
C ASP A 158 6.36 -3.08 44.19
N LYS A 159 5.61 -2.82 45.26
CA LYS A 159 6.05 -3.17 46.62
C LYS A 159 5.73 -4.65 46.84
N TYR A 160 6.71 -5.40 47.32
CA TYR A 160 6.48 -6.78 47.75
C TYR A 160 7.03 -6.99 49.16
N TRP A 161 6.42 -7.93 49.86
CA TRP A 161 6.78 -8.27 51.23
C TRP A 161 7.31 -9.71 51.24
N THR A 162 8.53 -9.91 51.72
CA THR A 162 9.07 -11.25 51.95
C THR A 162 9.19 -11.49 53.45
N ARG A 163 8.57 -12.59 53.91
CA ARG A 163 8.81 -13.13 55.25
C ARG A 163 10.05 -14.02 55.18
N GLN A 164 11.18 -13.56 55.71
CA GLN A 164 12.30 -14.46 55.97
C GLN A 164 11.96 -15.30 57.21
N ARG A 165 11.72 -16.60 57.02
CA ARG A 165 11.70 -17.57 58.13
C ARG A 165 13.14 -17.69 58.64
N ARG A 166 13.39 -17.20 59.86
CA ARG A 166 14.63 -17.45 60.59
C ARG A 166 14.30 -18.52 61.63
N SER A 167 15.02 -19.64 61.60
CA SER A 167 14.89 -20.67 62.64
C SER A 167 15.10 -20.03 64.01
N GLY A 168 14.09 -20.08 64.88
CA GLY A 168 14.18 -19.76 66.31
C GLY A 168 13.91 -18.33 66.80
N ARG A 169 13.75 -17.28 65.97
CA ARG A 169 13.43 -15.91 66.47
C ARG A 169 12.50 -15.12 65.53
N ARG A 170 11.61 -14.28 66.11
CA ARG A 170 10.56 -13.44 65.48
C ARG A 170 10.88 -13.05 64.02
N ALA A 171 9.99 -13.43 63.09
CA ALA A 171 10.13 -13.14 61.68
C ALA A 171 10.18 -11.62 61.42
N LYS A 172 11.29 -11.13 60.87
CA LYS A 172 11.38 -9.75 60.37
C LYS A 172 10.74 -9.68 58.98
N VAL A 173 9.72 -8.85 58.83
CA VAL A 173 9.12 -8.53 57.54
C VAL A 173 10.02 -7.51 56.84
N LYS A 174 10.58 -7.85 55.67
CA LYS A 174 11.30 -6.90 54.83
C LYS A 174 10.41 -6.48 53.65
N SER A 175 10.25 -5.17 53.45
CA SER A 175 9.69 -4.62 52.22
C SER A 175 10.78 -4.49 51.16
N GLY A 176 10.55 -5.04 49.97
CA GLY A 176 11.36 -4.80 48.78
C GLY A 176 10.58 -4.06 47.71
N LYS A 177 11.30 -3.45 46.75
CA LYS A 177 10.74 -2.92 45.51
C LYS A 177 11.18 -3.83 44.36
N LYS A 178 10.24 -4.28 43.52
CA LYS A 178 10.53 -5.01 42.28
C LYS A 178 10.00 -4.20 41.11
N ILE A 179 10.71 -4.23 39.98
CA ILE A 179 10.20 -3.60 38.75
C ILE A 179 8.92 -4.33 38.34
N SER A 180 7.84 -3.59 38.13
CA SER A 180 6.55 -4.17 37.73
C SER A 180 6.67 -4.82 36.35
N LYS A 181 5.98 -5.95 36.15
CA LYS A 181 5.95 -6.63 34.85
C LYS A 181 5.34 -5.73 33.77
N GLU A 182 4.30 -5.00 34.17
CA GLU A 182 3.58 -4.04 33.33
C GLU A 182 4.49 -2.90 32.84
N TYR A 183 5.36 -2.35 33.72
CA TYR A 183 6.34 -1.34 33.30
C TYR A 183 7.34 -1.88 32.28
N LYS A 184 7.83 -3.12 32.46
CA LYS A 184 8.73 -3.74 31.48
C LYS A 184 8.06 -3.93 30.13
N GLN A 185 6.80 -4.34 30.13
CA GLN A 185 6.01 -4.52 28.91
C GLN A 185 5.76 -3.18 28.21
N ASN A 186 5.26 -2.18 28.94
CA ASN A 186 5.04 -0.83 28.41
C ASN A 186 6.31 -0.27 27.79
N ARG A 187 7.45 -0.34 28.51
CA ARG A 187 8.76 0.08 27.97
C ARG A 187 9.12 -0.65 26.67
N SER A 188 8.89 -1.96 26.58
CA SER A 188 9.19 -2.73 25.38
C SER A 188 8.29 -2.35 24.20
N VAL A 189 7.00 -2.13 24.45
CA VAL A 189 6.03 -1.70 23.44
C VAL A 189 6.39 -0.29 22.96
N THR A 190 6.65 0.64 23.87
CA THR A 190 7.11 2.00 23.55
C THR A 190 8.38 2.00 22.71
N ALA A 191 9.38 1.21 23.09
CA ALA A 191 10.64 1.14 22.35
C ALA A 191 10.44 0.63 20.91
N LYS A 192 9.61 -0.42 20.73
CA LYS A 192 9.26 -0.92 19.39
C LYS A 192 8.45 0.10 18.59
N SER A 193 7.46 0.73 19.22
CA SER A 193 6.63 1.77 18.59
C SER A 193 7.48 2.94 18.10
N ASN A 194 8.39 3.44 18.94
CA ASN A 194 9.29 4.53 18.57
C ASN A 194 10.21 4.11 17.44
N ALA A 195 10.82 2.91 17.51
CA ALA A 195 11.68 2.42 16.43
C ALA A 195 10.93 2.27 15.09
N LEU A 196 9.65 1.88 15.10
CA LEU A 196 8.84 1.82 13.89
C LEU A 196 8.49 3.20 13.36
N LYS A 197 8.11 4.13 14.26
CA LYS A 197 7.85 5.53 13.93
C LYS A 197 9.08 6.20 13.31
N ASP A 198 10.26 6.03 13.91
CA ASP A 198 11.52 6.58 13.41
C ASP A 198 11.85 6.02 12.02
N LYS A 199 11.61 4.72 11.78
CA LYS A 199 11.79 4.11 10.45
C LYS A 199 10.85 4.73 9.41
N VAL A 200 9.58 4.95 9.75
CA VAL A 200 8.60 5.57 8.85
C VAL A 200 8.98 7.02 8.55
N ILE A 201 9.28 7.82 9.57
CA ILE A 201 9.72 9.21 9.41
C ILE A 201 10.98 9.28 8.55
N LYS A 202 11.97 8.43 8.83
CA LYS A 202 13.19 8.35 8.02
C LYS A 202 12.87 8.02 6.56
N GLY A 203 12.03 7.02 6.30
CA GLY A 203 11.64 6.67 4.93
C GLY A 203 10.89 7.79 4.19
N LEU A 204 10.10 8.60 4.90
CA LEU A 204 9.44 9.78 4.34
C LEU A 204 10.46 10.89 4.02
N ASN A 205 11.43 11.15 4.90
CA ASN A 205 12.52 12.09 4.65
C ASN A 205 13.38 11.67 3.46
N ASP A 206 13.81 10.40 3.40
CA ASP A 206 14.59 9.85 2.27
C ASP A 206 13.83 10.03 0.93
N GLU A 207 12.49 9.90 0.94
CA GLU A 207 11.65 10.16 -0.24
C GLU A 207 11.58 11.65 -0.61
N ILE A 208 11.49 12.56 0.38
CA ILE A 208 11.56 14.00 0.15
C ILE A 208 12.89 14.36 -0.52
N ASP A 209 14.02 13.92 0.05
CA ASP A 209 15.36 14.19 -0.48
C ASP A 209 15.49 13.69 -1.93
N THR A 210 14.97 12.50 -2.20
CA THR A 210 14.96 11.93 -3.56
C THR A 210 14.13 12.77 -4.53
N LEU A 211 12.97 13.27 -4.12
CA LEU A 211 12.11 14.13 -4.94
C LEU A 211 12.75 15.51 -5.18
N GLU A 212 13.40 16.08 -4.19
CA GLU A 212 14.13 17.34 -4.30
C GLU A 212 15.31 17.22 -5.27
N ALA A 213 16.14 16.17 -5.11
CA ALA A 213 17.23 15.87 -6.06
C ALA A 213 16.72 15.66 -7.48
N LYS A 214 15.56 14.98 -7.64
CA LYS A 214 14.90 14.81 -8.93
C LYS A 214 14.45 16.14 -9.52
N ASN A 215 13.89 17.05 -8.72
CA ASN A 215 13.50 18.38 -9.18
C ASN A 215 14.70 19.19 -9.70
N VAL A 216 15.84 19.12 -9.01
CA VAL A 216 17.10 19.72 -9.49
C VAL A 216 17.50 19.12 -10.84
N SER A 217 17.52 17.80 -10.96
CA SER A 217 17.85 17.12 -12.24
C SER A 217 16.89 17.50 -13.38
N LEU A 218 15.59 17.60 -13.12
CA LEU A 218 14.59 18.01 -14.10
C LEU A 218 14.78 19.48 -14.53
N ASN A 219 15.12 20.38 -13.60
CA ASN A 219 15.44 21.76 -13.93
C ASN A 219 16.66 21.87 -14.86
N THR A 220 17.72 21.09 -14.61
CA THR A 220 18.87 21.01 -15.52
C THR A 220 18.46 20.52 -16.91
N LYS A 221 17.60 19.48 -16.98
CA LYS A 221 17.09 18.96 -18.25
C LYS A 221 16.24 19.99 -19.01
N ILE A 222 15.47 20.82 -18.32
CA ILE A 222 14.69 21.91 -18.96
C ILE A 222 15.61 22.91 -19.68
N GLN A 223 16.79 23.19 -19.14
CA GLN A 223 17.75 24.11 -19.75
C GLN A 223 18.32 23.55 -21.05
N THR A 224 18.65 22.26 -21.09
CA THR A 224 19.27 21.61 -22.25
C THR A 224 18.29 21.10 -23.31
N GLU A 225 17.04 20.83 -22.91
CA GLU A 225 16.03 20.29 -23.82
C GLU A 225 15.67 21.30 -24.91
N ARG A 226 15.37 20.83 -26.13
CA ARG A 226 14.95 21.70 -27.25
C ARG A 226 13.45 21.65 -27.47
N SER A 227 12.83 20.51 -27.19
CA SER A 227 11.39 20.34 -27.39
C SER A 227 10.57 21.09 -26.33
N LYS A 228 9.73 22.05 -26.78
CA LYS A 228 8.80 22.78 -25.90
C LYS A 228 7.85 21.84 -25.15
N GLU A 229 7.36 20.79 -25.82
CA GLU A 229 6.47 19.80 -25.21
C GLU A 229 7.14 19.06 -24.04
N ILE A 230 8.41 18.66 -24.21
CA ILE A 230 9.13 17.91 -23.19
C ILE A 230 9.48 18.82 -21.99
N LYS A 231 9.86 20.08 -22.25
CA LYS A 231 10.04 21.07 -21.17
C LYS A 231 8.79 21.23 -20.32
N GLU A 232 7.63 21.34 -20.97
CA GLU A 232 6.35 21.48 -20.28
C GLU A 232 6.01 20.24 -19.45
N GLN A 233 6.34 19.04 -19.93
CA GLN A 233 6.21 17.81 -19.15
C GLN A 233 7.11 17.81 -17.91
N TYR A 234 8.37 18.23 -18.03
CA TYR A 234 9.27 18.33 -16.87
C TYR A 234 8.78 19.35 -15.84
N LYS A 235 8.26 20.50 -16.27
CA LYS A 235 7.65 21.48 -15.35
C LYS A 235 6.48 20.90 -14.56
N LYS A 236 5.57 20.19 -15.24
CA LYS A 236 4.43 19.52 -14.60
C LYS A 236 4.87 18.46 -13.59
N GLU A 237 5.91 17.70 -13.90
CA GLU A 237 6.46 16.71 -12.96
C GLU A 237 7.10 17.40 -11.73
N ILE A 238 7.78 18.54 -11.91
CA ILE A 238 8.32 19.32 -10.78
C ILE A 238 7.18 19.82 -9.87
N GLU A 239 6.11 20.35 -10.44
CA GLU A 239 4.93 20.80 -9.67
C GLU A 239 4.28 19.64 -8.91
N ALA A 240 4.12 18.48 -9.57
CA ALA A 240 3.60 17.27 -8.92
C ALA A 240 4.51 16.78 -7.77
N ASN A 241 5.84 16.83 -7.96
CA ASN A 241 6.79 16.48 -6.91
C ASN A 241 6.70 17.44 -5.73
N LYS A 242 6.55 18.76 -5.96
CA LYS A 242 6.37 19.76 -4.88
C LYS A 242 5.13 19.47 -4.05
N VAL A 243 3.99 19.21 -4.69
CA VAL A 243 2.74 18.83 -4.00
C VAL A 243 2.95 17.55 -3.19
N THR A 244 3.72 16.59 -3.71
CA THR A 244 4.04 15.34 -3.01
C THR A 244 4.94 15.59 -1.80
N ILE A 245 5.95 16.44 -1.92
CA ILE A 245 6.82 16.84 -0.80
C ILE A 245 5.99 17.43 0.34
N GLU A 246 5.08 18.37 0.05
CA GLU A 246 4.22 18.97 1.08
C GLU A 246 3.31 17.92 1.76
N LYS A 247 2.77 16.97 0.99
CA LYS A 247 2.03 15.84 1.58
C LYS A 247 2.89 14.98 2.50
N ARG A 248 4.16 14.72 2.13
CA ARG A 248 5.09 13.93 2.95
C ARG A 248 5.46 14.68 4.24
N LYS A 249 5.67 16.00 4.18
CA LYS A 249 5.88 16.85 5.36
C LYS A 249 4.68 16.79 6.31
N GLN A 250 3.46 16.90 5.78
CA GLN A 250 2.25 16.74 6.60
C GLN A 250 2.18 15.35 7.24
N GLN A 251 2.50 14.30 6.48
CA GLN A 251 2.51 12.92 7.00
C GLN A 251 3.58 12.69 8.08
N ILE A 252 4.73 13.36 8.00
CA ILE A 252 5.74 13.37 9.07
C ILE A 252 5.16 14.06 10.31
N ALA A 253 4.56 15.25 10.15
CA ALA A 253 3.94 15.96 11.26
C ALA A 253 2.83 15.14 11.93
N ASP A 254 1.99 14.46 11.14
CA ASP A 254 0.93 13.57 11.63
C ASP A 254 1.52 12.37 12.38
N ALA A 255 2.58 11.75 11.85
CA ALA A 255 3.27 10.64 12.51
C ALA A 255 3.96 11.09 13.81
N GLU A 256 4.51 12.31 13.85
CA GLU A 256 5.15 12.93 15.01
C GLU A 256 4.15 13.27 16.12
N ALA A 257 2.98 13.77 15.75
CA ALA A 257 1.91 14.09 16.67
C ALA A 257 1.50 12.85 17.48
N GLN A 258 1.70 12.90 18.80
CA GLN A 258 1.24 11.86 19.73
C GLN A 258 -0.28 11.97 19.95
N THR A 259 -1.06 11.87 18.88
CA THR A 259 -2.52 11.86 19.00
C THR A 259 -2.92 10.50 19.57
N ALA A 260 -3.52 10.53 20.76
CA ALA A 260 -4.07 9.33 21.39
C ALA A 260 -5.30 8.87 20.59
N VAL A 261 -5.07 8.05 19.55
CA VAL A 261 -6.16 7.38 18.82
C VAL A 261 -6.90 6.49 19.82
N SER A 262 -8.23 6.49 19.84
CA SER A 262 -8.96 5.52 20.67
C SER A 262 -8.70 4.11 20.12
N THR A 263 -8.08 3.23 20.91
CA THR A 263 -7.89 1.82 20.51
C THR A 263 -8.34 0.86 21.60
N THR A 264 -8.86 -0.27 21.13
CA THR A 264 -9.33 -1.36 21.98
C THR A 264 -8.18 -2.32 22.28
N PRO A 265 -7.87 -2.60 23.56
CA PRO A 265 -6.88 -3.61 23.91
C PRO A 265 -7.41 -5.01 23.57
N LEU A 266 -6.63 -5.81 22.84
CA LEU A 266 -6.97 -7.19 22.50
C LEU A 266 -6.31 -8.18 23.46
N GLN A 267 -7.06 -9.18 23.94
CA GLN A 267 -6.49 -10.26 24.74
C GLN A 267 -5.65 -11.21 23.87
N TYR A 268 -4.94 -12.14 24.52
CA TYR A 268 -4.05 -13.08 23.80
C TYR A 268 -4.79 -13.92 22.76
N ASN A 269 -5.99 -14.42 23.10
CA ASN A 269 -6.80 -15.26 22.20
C ASN A 269 -7.35 -14.43 21.05
N ASP A 270 -7.91 -13.25 21.32
CA ASP A 270 -8.39 -12.33 20.29
C ASP A 270 -7.28 -11.89 19.34
N ALA A 271 -6.06 -11.65 19.86
CA ALA A 271 -4.90 -11.32 19.03
C ALA A 271 -4.46 -12.50 18.13
N LYS A 272 -4.64 -13.75 18.59
CA LYS A 272 -4.36 -14.95 17.78
C LYS A 272 -5.44 -15.18 16.72
N GLU A 273 -6.70 -14.95 17.08
CA GLU A 273 -7.81 -15.00 16.14
C GLU A 273 -7.66 -13.91 15.08
N LEU A 274 -7.26 -12.70 15.48
CA LEU A 274 -6.91 -11.61 14.57
C LEU A 274 -5.80 -12.02 13.58
N GLU A 275 -4.71 -12.60 14.08
CA GLU A 275 -3.63 -13.08 13.18
C GLU A 275 -4.16 -14.10 12.18
N LYS A 276 -5.06 -15.00 12.62
CA LYS A 276 -5.72 -15.97 11.74
C LYS A 276 -6.61 -15.29 10.71
N GLN A 277 -7.51 -14.41 11.13
CA GLN A 277 -8.42 -13.66 10.25
C GLN A 277 -7.64 -12.87 9.19
N ILE A 278 -6.56 -12.17 9.59
CA ILE A 278 -5.71 -11.46 8.62
C ILE A 278 -5.04 -12.44 7.67
N THR A 279 -4.58 -13.59 8.16
CA THR A 279 -3.96 -14.61 7.29
C THR A 279 -4.97 -15.15 6.28
N ASP A 280 -6.20 -15.44 6.71
CA ASP A 280 -7.26 -15.93 5.84
C ASP A 280 -7.63 -14.86 4.79
N MET A 281 -7.78 -13.58 5.18
CA MET A 281 -8.00 -12.48 4.24
C MET A 281 -6.83 -12.29 3.26
N VAL A 282 -5.59 -12.51 3.70
CA VAL A 282 -4.42 -12.43 2.81
C VAL A 282 -4.45 -13.54 1.77
N LEU A 283 -4.83 -14.76 2.16
CA LEU A 283 -5.00 -15.87 1.22
C LEU A 283 -6.10 -15.56 0.19
N ASP A 284 -7.22 -15.00 0.64
CA ASP A 284 -8.30 -14.56 -0.25
C ASP A 284 -7.83 -13.48 -1.24
N ILE A 285 -7.00 -12.53 -0.80
CA ILE A 285 -6.39 -11.51 -1.66
C ILE A 285 -5.43 -12.17 -2.67
N GLU A 286 -4.59 -13.11 -2.25
CA GLU A 286 -3.67 -13.84 -3.12
C GLU A 286 -4.41 -14.62 -4.22
N ASP A 287 -5.53 -15.27 -3.87
CA ASP A 287 -6.38 -15.98 -4.82
C ASP A 287 -7.06 -15.02 -5.81
N GLN A 288 -7.53 -13.86 -5.32
CA GLN A 288 -8.08 -12.80 -6.17
C GLN A 288 -7.03 -12.24 -7.13
N GLU A 289 -5.80 -11.99 -6.65
CA GLU A 289 -4.69 -11.58 -7.49
C GLU A 289 -4.36 -12.62 -8.56
N ALA A 290 -4.36 -13.90 -8.20
CA ALA A 290 -4.13 -14.99 -9.15
C ALA A 290 -5.21 -15.03 -10.23
N LYS A 291 -6.48 -14.90 -9.85
CA LYS A 291 -7.61 -14.80 -10.79
C LYS A 291 -7.46 -13.58 -11.71
N MET A 292 -7.12 -12.42 -11.14
CA MET A 292 -6.90 -11.18 -11.89
C MET A 292 -5.76 -11.33 -12.91
N LYS A 293 -4.62 -11.94 -12.53
CA LYS A 293 -3.50 -12.25 -13.45
C LYS A 293 -3.96 -13.09 -14.64
N GLN A 294 -4.75 -14.13 -14.38
CA GLN A 294 -5.28 -15.00 -15.44
C GLN A 294 -6.22 -14.24 -16.40
N LEU A 295 -7.10 -13.39 -15.87
CA LEU A 295 -7.99 -12.55 -16.69
C LEU A 295 -7.21 -11.56 -17.53
N ILE A 296 -6.19 -10.89 -16.97
CA ILE A 296 -5.31 -9.98 -17.72
C ILE A 296 -4.62 -10.72 -18.87
N TYR A 297 -4.09 -11.92 -18.61
CA TYR A 297 -3.47 -12.74 -19.65
C TYR A 297 -4.46 -13.11 -20.76
N LYS A 298 -5.65 -13.61 -20.41
CA LYS A 298 -6.72 -13.96 -21.36
C LYS A 298 -7.16 -12.74 -22.19
N ARG A 299 -7.36 -11.59 -21.54
CA ARG A 299 -7.70 -10.32 -22.18
C ARG A 299 -6.63 -9.89 -23.19
N ASN A 300 -5.36 -9.94 -22.83
CA ASN A 300 -4.26 -9.56 -23.72
C ASN A 300 -4.17 -10.49 -24.94
N MET A 301 -4.40 -11.79 -24.76
CA MET A 301 -4.48 -12.75 -25.87
C MET A 301 -5.69 -12.47 -26.77
N ALA A 302 -6.85 -12.14 -26.19
CA ALA A 302 -8.04 -11.77 -26.94
C ALA A 302 -7.84 -10.47 -27.75
N LEU A 303 -7.18 -9.47 -27.17
CA LEU A 303 -6.80 -8.23 -27.87
C LEU A 303 -5.89 -8.49 -29.06
N LYS A 304 -4.87 -9.35 -28.91
CA LYS A 304 -3.98 -9.74 -30.02
C LYS A 304 -4.77 -10.41 -31.16
N LYS A 305 -5.67 -11.34 -30.82
CA LYS A 305 -6.55 -12.00 -31.81
C LYS A 305 -7.50 -10.99 -32.47
N LEU A 306 -8.09 -10.06 -31.71
CA LEU A 306 -8.97 -9.03 -32.27
C LEU A 306 -8.22 -8.15 -33.28
N ALA A 307 -6.97 -7.79 -32.98
CA ALA A 307 -6.13 -7.01 -33.89
C ALA A 307 -5.87 -7.75 -35.22
N THR A 308 -5.60 -9.06 -35.18
CA THR A 308 -5.43 -9.86 -36.42
C THR A 308 -6.72 -9.97 -37.22
N TYR A 309 -7.87 -10.14 -36.55
CA TYR A 309 -9.18 -10.15 -37.22
C TYR A 309 -9.51 -8.80 -37.88
N LYS A 310 -9.24 -7.68 -37.21
CA LYS A 310 -9.46 -6.34 -37.77
C LYS A 310 -8.61 -6.11 -39.01
N LYS A 311 -7.30 -6.45 -38.94
CA LYS A 311 -6.38 -6.38 -40.08
C LYS A 311 -6.87 -7.21 -41.26
N ALA A 312 -7.32 -8.46 -41.03
CA ALA A 312 -7.84 -9.34 -42.07
C ALA A 312 -9.19 -8.85 -42.67
N ALA A 313 -9.96 -8.07 -41.91
CA ALA A 313 -11.21 -7.48 -42.37
C ALA A 313 -11.03 -6.13 -43.11
N GLY A 314 -9.79 -5.69 -43.36
CA GLY A 314 -9.49 -4.40 -43.98
C GLY A 314 -9.83 -3.19 -43.09
N LYS A 315 -10.16 -3.41 -41.81
CA LYS A 315 -10.36 -2.35 -40.83
C LYS A 315 -9.03 -2.03 -40.17
N LYS A 316 -8.49 -0.85 -40.45
CA LYS A 316 -7.37 -0.27 -39.68
C LYS A 316 -7.84 0.15 -38.30
#